data_AF-A0A529VTA8-F1
#
_entry.id   AF-A0A529VTA8-F1
#
_cell.length_a   1.000
_cell.length_b   1.000
_cell.length_c   1.000
_cell.angle_alpha   90.00
_cell.angle_beta   90.00
_cell.angle_gamma   90.00
#
_symmetry.space_group_name_H-M   'P 1'
#
loop_
_entity.id
_entity.type
_entity.pdbx_description
1 polymer ?
#
loop_
_entity_poly.entity_id
_entity_poly.type
_entity_poly.pdbx_seq_one_letter_code
_entity_poly.pdbx_strand_id
1 'polypeptide(L)'
;MADIKKVSGPHEILLVADSLTGQDAVNLAKSFDERVGITGLVLTRMDGDGRGGAALSMRAVTGKPIKLIGTGEKMDGLEEFHPKRIADRILGMGDIVSLVEKAAETIDAEQAAAMAKKMQSGKFDLNDLAAQLQQMSKMGGMGGIMGMMPGMGRMKDQL
;
A
#
# COMPACT_ATOMS: atom_id res chain seq x y z
N MET A 1 -21.70 30.04 4.70
CA MET A 1 -20.26 29.76 4.47
C MET A 1 -19.53 30.96 3.88
N ALA A 2 -19.99 31.53 2.74
CA ALA A 2 -19.37 32.73 2.16
C ALA A 2 -19.37 33.94 3.11
N ASP A 3 -20.46 34.18 3.84
CA ASP A 3 -20.55 35.29 4.79
C ASP A 3 -19.62 35.08 6.00
N ILE A 4 -19.50 33.83 6.47
CA ILE A 4 -18.57 33.46 7.54
C ILE A 4 -17.13 33.74 7.09
N LYS A 5 -16.74 33.31 5.88
CA LYS A 5 -15.40 33.58 5.33
C LYS A 5 -15.08 35.08 5.28
N LYS A 6 -16.05 35.90 4.84
CA LYS A 6 -15.86 37.35 4.75
C LYS A 6 -15.61 37.99 6.12
N VAL A 7 -16.27 37.51 7.16
CA VAL A 7 -16.14 38.06 8.51
C VAL A 7 -14.89 37.51 9.22
N SER A 8 -14.55 36.23 9.03
CA SER A 8 -13.47 35.57 9.78
C SER A 8 -12.08 35.69 9.15
N GLY A 9 -11.97 36.04 7.86
CA GLY A 9 -10.68 36.23 7.18
C GLY A 9 -9.68 35.06 7.36
N PRO A 10 -10.08 33.80 7.14
CA PRO A 10 -9.25 32.66 7.49
C PRO A 10 -8.03 32.54 6.56
N HIS A 11 -6.88 32.20 7.14
CA HIS A 11 -5.64 31.91 6.39
C HIS A 11 -5.76 30.62 5.58
N GLU A 12 -6.46 29.61 6.12
CA GLU A 12 -6.71 28.34 5.45
C GLU A 12 -8.16 27.93 5.53
N ILE A 13 -8.64 27.30 4.45
CA ILE A 13 -9.97 26.72 4.37
C ILE A 13 -9.79 25.31 3.85
N LEU A 14 -10.00 24.34 4.74
CA LEU A 14 -9.84 22.93 4.44
C LEU A 14 -11.21 22.28 4.25
N LEU A 15 -11.40 21.61 3.12
CA LEU A 15 -12.58 20.77 2.91
C LEU A 15 -12.27 19.36 3.43
N VAL A 16 -13.03 18.95 4.43
CA VAL A 16 -13.01 17.58 4.95
C VAL A 16 -14.03 16.77 4.16
N ALA A 17 -13.55 15.72 3.51
CA ALA A 17 -14.37 14.83 2.72
C ALA A 17 -13.96 13.38 2.98
N ASP A 18 -14.85 12.48 2.60
CA ASP A 18 -14.71 11.07 2.92
C ASP A 18 -14.21 10.29 1.72
N SER A 19 -13.17 9.47 1.93
CA SER A 19 -12.48 8.74 0.86
C SER A 19 -13.34 7.66 0.18
N LEU A 20 -14.40 7.18 0.85
CA LEU A 20 -15.35 6.22 0.27
C LEU A 20 -16.41 6.91 -0.60
N THR A 21 -16.52 8.23 -0.50
CA THR A 21 -17.47 8.99 -1.30
C THR A 21 -16.87 9.15 -2.69
N GLY A 22 -17.44 8.45 -3.67
CA GLY A 22 -16.94 8.41 -5.04
C GLY A 22 -17.20 9.71 -5.81
N GLN A 23 -18.02 9.63 -6.86
CA GLN A 23 -18.29 10.75 -7.77
C GLN A 23 -18.97 11.95 -7.08
N ASP A 24 -19.79 11.71 -6.06
CA ASP A 24 -20.50 12.79 -5.36
C ASP A 24 -19.56 13.74 -4.62
N ALA A 25 -18.46 13.19 -4.13
CA ALA A 25 -17.45 13.94 -3.39
C ALA A 25 -16.69 14.92 -4.30
N VAL A 26 -16.56 14.57 -5.58
CA VAL A 26 -15.96 15.41 -6.62
C VAL A 26 -16.85 16.63 -6.90
N ASN A 27 -18.16 16.41 -7.04
CA ASN A 27 -19.13 17.49 -7.27
C ASN A 27 -19.24 18.44 -6.08
N LEU A 28 -19.22 17.87 -4.86
CA LEU A 28 -19.17 18.65 -3.62
C LEU A 28 -17.91 19.51 -3.57
N ALA A 29 -16.74 18.92 -3.80
CA ALA A 29 -15.46 19.63 -3.71
C ALA A 29 -15.38 20.77 -4.73
N LYS A 30 -15.84 20.55 -5.95
CA LYS A 30 -15.94 21.60 -6.98
C LYS A 30 -16.87 22.73 -6.56
N SER A 31 -18.10 22.39 -6.17
CA SER A 31 -19.12 23.37 -5.79
C SER A 31 -18.71 24.19 -4.56
N PHE A 32 -17.98 23.57 -3.63
CA PHE A 32 -17.51 24.23 -2.42
C PHE A 32 -16.32 25.15 -2.70
N ASP A 33 -15.37 24.72 -3.55
CA ASP A 33 -14.26 25.56 -3.98
C ASP A 33 -14.75 26.79 -4.75
N GLU A 34 -15.71 26.63 -5.66
CA GLU A 34 -16.27 27.76 -6.42
C GLU A 34 -16.95 28.81 -5.53
N ARG A 35 -17.60 28.39 -4.44
CA ARG A 35 -18.34 29.31 -3.56
C ARG A 35 -17.51 29.91 -2.44
N VAL A 36 -16.61 29.12 -1.87
CA VAL A 36 -15.88 29.47 -0.64
C VAL A 36 -14.39 29.61 -0.91
N GLY A 37 -13.82 28.94 -1.92
CA GLY A 37 -12.40 28.95 -2.24
C GLY A 37 -11.58 28.23 -1.17
N ILE A 38 -11.33 26.94 -1.39
CA ILE A 38 -10.57 26.10 -0.46
C ILE A 38 -9.07 26.19 -0.76
N THR A 39 -8.27 26.05 0.30
CA THR A 39 -6.80 26.04 0.21
C THR A 39 -6.24 24.62 0.25
N GLY A 40 -7.01 23.65 0.76
CA GLY A 40 -6.59 22.25 0.83
C GLY A 40 -7.74 21.30 1.14
N LEU A 41 -7.43 20.01 1.05
CA LEU A 41 -8.35 18.90 1.28
C LEU A 41 -7.87 18.04 2.46
N VAL A 42 -8.82 17.47 3.18
CA VAL A 42 -8.61 16.45 4.20
C VAL A 42 -9.50 15.26 3.87
N LEU A 43 -8.92 14.06 3.83
CA LEU A 43 -9.66 12.84 3.49
C LEU A 43 -9.80 11.93 4.69
N THR A 44 -11.02 11.56 5.07
CA THR A 44 -11.27 10.62 6.17
C THR A 44 -11.46 9.19 5.69
N ARG A 45 -11.37 8.23 6.61
CA ARG A 45 -11.60 6.78 6.39
C ARG A 45 -10.67 6.15 5.35
N MET A 46 -9.44 6.63 5.26
CA MET A 46 -8.44 6.18 4.29
C MET A 46 -7.86 4.78 4.64
N ASP A 47 -8.19 4.25 5.81
CA ASP A 47 -7.96 2.89 6.26
C ASP A 47 -8.88 1.86 5.59
N GLY A 48 -10.04 2.28 5.05
CA GLY A 48 -10.97 1.40 4.35
C GLY A 48 -10.47 0.88 2.99
N ASP A 49 -11.28 0.01 2.37
CA ASP A 49 -11.04 -0.60 1.04
C ASP A 49 -11.11 0.41 -0.14
N GLY A 50 -11.23 1.70 0.16
CA GLY A 50 -11.14 2.76 -0.83
C GLY A 50 -9.72 2.81 -1.39
N ARG A 51 -9.54 2.32 -2.62
CA ARG A 51 -8.28 2.37 -3.40
C ARG A 51 -7.83 3.80 -3.78
N GLY A 52 -8.00 4.79 -2.91
CA GLY A 52 -7.55 6.18 -3.09
C GLY A 52 -8.15 6.94 -4.28
N GLY A 53 -9.14 6.38 -4.99
CA GLY A 53 -9.70 7.00 -6.19
C GLY A 53 -10.39 8.34 -5.94
N ALA A 54 -11.05 8.50 -4.79
CA ALA A 54 -11.67 9.76 -4.39
C ALA A 54 -10.62 10.87 -4.21
N ALA A 55 -9.47 10.53 -3.61
CA ALA A 55 -8.34 11.45 -3.42
C ALA A 55 -7.84 12.02 -4.75
N LEU A 56 -7.62 11.12 -5.72
CA LEU A 56 -7.16 11.49 -7.06
C LEU A 56 -8.20 12.37 -7.77
N SER A 57 -9.47 11.99 -7.69
CA SER A 57 -10.57 12.67 -8.38
C SER A 57 -10.80 14.08 -7.83
N MET A 58 -10.80 14.24 -6.50
CA MET A 58 -10.93 15.56 -5.87
C MET A 58 -9.73 16.47 -6.18
N ARG A 59 -8.51 15.92 -6.13
CA ARG A 59 -7.30 16.67 -6.48
C ARG A 59 -7.33 17.13 -7.94
N ALA A 60 -7.77 16.26 -8.85
CA ALA A 60 -7.86 16.56 -10.27
C ALA A 60 -8.89 17.66 -10.57
N VAL A 61 -10.05 17.65 -9.89
CA VAL A 61 -11.11 18.63 -10.15
C VAL A 61 -10.91 19.96 -9.44
N THR A 62 -10.44 19.94 -8.19
CA THR A 62 -10.24 21.18 -7.41
C THR A 62 -8.89 21.83 -7.66
N GLY A 63 -7.89 21.06 -8.09
CA GLY A 63 -6.52 21.56 -8.20
C GLY A 63 -5.92 22.01 -6.85
N LYS A 64 -6.50 21.61 -5.69
CA LYS A 64 -5.99 21.92 -4.34
C LYS A 64 -5.28 20.74 -3.68
N PRO A 65 -4.21 20.96 -2.89
CA PRO A 65 -3.44 19.86 -2.30
C PRO A 65 -4.24 19.14 -1.23
N ILE A 66 -4.05 17.83 -1.11
CA ILE A 66 -4.49 17.07 0.06
C ILE A 66 -3.42 17.24 1.13
N LYS A 67 -3.82 17.71 2.31
CA LYS A 67 -2.89 18.01 3.41
C LYS A 67 -2.85 16.90 4.46
N LEU A 68 -4.02 16.35 4.78
CA LEU A 68 -4.18 15.39 5.87
C LEU A 68 -5.05 14.21 5.44
N ILE A 69 -4.83 13.07 6.07
CA ILE A 69 -5.64 11.86 5.95
C ILE A 69 -6.04 11.33 7.32
N GLY A 70 -7.27 10.84 7.43
CA GLY A 70 -7.77 10.11 8.58
C GLY A 70 -7.65 8.60 8.33
N THR A 71 -6.82 7.92 9.09
CA THR A 71 -6.55 6.46 9.04
C THR A 71 -7.20 5.69 10.20
N GLY A 72 -8.05 6.34 10.99
CA GLY A 72 -8.82 5.70 12.04
C GLY A 72 -9.77 6.65 12.76
N GLU A 73 -10.50 6.13 13.74
CA GLU A 73 -11.50 6.89 14.52
C GLU A 73 -10.90 7.61 15.74
N LYS A 74 -9.68 7.23 16.14
CA LYS A 74 -9.01 7.79 17.31
C LYS A 74 -8.30 9.11 16.96
N MET A 75 -7.99 9.89 17.99
CA MET A 75 -7.33 11.20 17.84
C MET A 75 -5.92 11.12 17.22
N ASP A 76 -5.25 9.97 17.34
CA ASP A 76 -3.96 9.68 16.72
C ASP A 76 -4.09 9.19 15.26
N GLY A 77 -5.31 8.99 14.76
CA GLY A 77 -5.59 8.55 13.40
C GLY A 77 -5.59 9.67 12.36
N LEU A 78 -5.03 10.85 12.65
CA LEU A 78 -4.89 11.95 11.70
C LEU A 78 -3.42 12.11 11.30
N GLU A 79 -3.11 11.83 10.04
CA GLU A 79 -1.75 11.80 9.50
C GLU A 79 -1.57 12.81 8.36
N GLU A 80 -0.31 13.16 8.07
CA GLU A 80 0.03 13.97 6.89
C GLU A 80 -0.15 13.16 5.60
N PHE A 81 -0.63 13.82 4.54
CA PHE A 81 -0.77 13.18 3.24
C PHE A 81 0.60 13.03 2.55
N HIS A 82 1.02 11.79 2.33
CA HIS A 82 2.23 11.46 1.58
C HIS A 82 1.87 10.91 0.18
N PRO A 83 2.02 11.70 -0.91
CA PRO A 83 1.58 11.30 -2.25
C PRO A 83 2.21 9.99 -2.74
N LYS A 84 3.51 9.78 -2.45
CA LYS A 84 4.25 8.57 -2.86
C LYS A 84 3.63 7.30 -2.26
N ARG A 85 3.40 7.29 -0.93
CA ARG A 85 2.81 6.14 -0.21
C ARG A 85 1.41 5.81 -0.73
N ILE A 86 0.61 6.83 -1.02
CA ILE A 86 -0.74 6.63 -1.56
C ILE A 86 -0.68 6.11 -3.00
N ALA A 87 0.19 6.66 -3.85
CA ALA A 87 0.38 6.15 -5.20
C ALA A 87 0.81 4.67 -5.20
N ASP A 88 1.76 4.30 -4.33
CA ASP A 88 2.23 2.93 -4.17
C ASP A 88 1.10 1.99 -3.72
N ARG A 89 0.21 2.45 -2.82
CA ARG A 89 -0.96 1.69 -2.37
C ARG A 89 -2.02 1.54 -3.48
N ILE A 90 -2.28 2.58 -4.26
CA ILE A 90 -3.25 2.56 -5.37
C ILE A 90 -2.79 1.63 -6.49
N LEU A 91 -1.51 1.72 -6.86
CA LEU A 91 -0.90 0.93 -7.92
C LEU A 91 -0.62 -0.51 -7.50
N GLY A 92 -0.87 -0.88 -6.24
CA GLY A 92 -0.48 -2.18 -5.68
C GLY A 92 1.03 -2.39 -5.63
N MET A 93 1.82 -1.33 -5.83
CA MET A 93 3.29 -1.38 -5.78
C MET A 93 3.84 -1.45 -4.36
N GLY A 94 2.99 -1.35 -3.32
CA GLY A 94 3.36 -1.78 -1.96
C GLY A 94 3.80 -3.25 -1.91
N ASP A 95 3.23 -4.10 -2.78
CA ASP A 95 3.68 -5.48 -2.97
C ASP A 95 4.82 -5.56 -4.00
N ILE A 96 4.87 -4.75 -5.05
CA ILE A 96 5.91 -4.87 -6.09
C ILE A 96 7.26 -4.34 -5.61
N VAL A 97 7.33 -3.23 -4.87
CA VAL A 97 8.60 -2.74 -4.32
C VAL A 97 9.10 -3.69 -3.24
N SER A 98 8.21 -4.23 -2.38
CA SER A 98 8.60 -5.26 -1.40
C SER A 98 8.92 -6.62 -2.03
N LEU A 99 8.29 -6.99 -3.15
CA LEU A 99 8.62 -8.17 -3.97
C LEU A 99 9.92 -7.96 -4.76
N VAL A 100 10.22 -6.73 -5.21
CA VAL A 100 11.46 -6.39 -5.91
C VAL A 100 12.61 -6.25 -4.91
N GLU A 101 12.37 -5.76 -3.69
CA GLU A 101 13.34 -5.78 -2.59
C GLU A 101 13.58 -7.22 -2.10
N LYS A 102 12.53 -8.04 -1.89
CA LYS A 102 12.68 -9.47 -1.61
C LYS A 102 13.30 -10.25 -2.77
N ALA A 103 13.00 -9.91 -4.01
CA ALA A 103 13.61 -10.51 -5.20
C ALA A 103 15.07 -10.08 -5.32
N ALA A 104 15.41 -8.82 -5.05
CA ALA A 104 16.79 -8.34 -5.03
C ALA A 104 17.61 -8.99 -3.91
N GLU A 105 17.01 -9.29 -2.75
CA GLU A 105 17.64 -10.11 -1.69
C GLU A 105 17.78 -11.60 -2.07
N THR A 106 17.05 -12.09 -3.08
CA THR A 106 17.09 -13.49 -3.56
C THR A 106 17.73 -13.67 -4.93
N ILE A 107 18.33 -12.64 -5.54
CA ILE A 107 19.20 -12.83 -6.71
C ILE A 107 20.55 -13.35 -6.21
N ASP A 108 20.54 -14.62 -5.90
CA ASP A 108 21.71 -15.42 -5.57
C ASP A 108 22.27 -16.05 -6.83
N ALA A 109 22.64 -15.22 -7.80
CA ALA A 109 23.18 -15.69 -9.07
C ALA A 109 24.46 -16.51 -8.87
N GLU A 110 25.20 -16.23 -7.79
CA GLU A 110 26.41 -16.94 -7.41
C GLU A 110 26.12 -18.31 -6.75
N GLN A 111 25.19 -18.40 -5.77
CA GLN A 111 24.81 -19.72 -5.23
C GLN A 111 24.07 -20.56 -6.25
N ALA A 112 23.24 -19.97 -7.11
CA ALA A 112 22.58 -20.72 -8.19
C ALA A 112 23.60 -21.34 -9.14
N ALA A 113 24.64 -20.60 -9.53
CA ALA A 113 25.73 -21.10 -10.36
C ALA A 113 26.56 -22.18 -9.64
N ALA A 114 26.87 -21.99 -8.35
CA ALA A 114 27.60 -22.97 -7.54
C ALA A 114 26.80 -24.26 -7.32
N MET A 115 25.49 -24.15 -7.08
CA MET A 115 24.58 -25.27 -6.90
C MET A 115 24.38 -26.05 -8.20
N ALA A 116 24.22 -25.36 -9.34
CA ALA A 116 24.15 -26.00 -10.66
C ALA A 116 25.45 -26.75 -11.01
N LYS A 117 26.62 -26.16 -10.72
CA LYS A 117 27.93 -26.79 -10.92
C LYS A 117 28.14 -28.01 -10.02
N LYS A 118 27.69 -27.94 -8.75
CA LYS A 118 27.72 -29.07 -7.82
C LYS A 118 26.77 -30.20 -8.24
N MET A 119 25.55 -29.87 -8.67
CA MET A 119 24.56 -30.85 -9.14
C MET A 119 25.02 -31.56 -10.42
N GLN A 120 25.68 -30.85 -11.34
CA GLN A 120 26.33 -31.47 -12.51
C GLN A 120 27.50 -32.39 -12.13
N SER A 121 28.24 -32.08 -11.07
CA SER A 121 29.39 -32.88 -10.63
C SER A 121 29.03 -34.17 -9.87
N GLY A 122 27.75 -34.34 -9.48
CA GLY A 122 27.25 -35.53 -8.76
C GLY A 122 27.82 -35.72 -7.35
N LYS A 123 28.60 -34.77 -6.83
CA LYS A 123 29.17 -34.81 -5.48
C LYS A 123 28.21 -34.15 -4.50
N PHE A 124 27.33 -34.97 -3.93
CA PHE A 124 26.45 -34.58 -2.84
C PHE A 124 27.11 -35.02 -1.53
N ASP A 125 27.41 -34.08 -0.64
CA ASP A 125 28.01 -34.40 0.67
C ASP A 125 27.07 -34.04 1.84
N LEU A 126 27.49 -34.36 3.07
CA LEU A 126 26.68 -34.12 4.27
C LEU A 126 26.50 -32.63 4.58
N ASN A 127 27.39 -31.76 4.09
CA ASN A 127 27.23 -30.32 4.25
C ASN A 127 26.15 -29.78 3.31
N ASP A 128 26.03 -30.34 2.12
CA ASP A 128 24.94 -30.01 1.18
C ASP A 128 23.57 -30.39 1.75
N LEU A 129 23.47 -31.58 2.38
CA LEU A 129 22.24 -32.00 3.07
C LEU A 129 21.90 -31.06 4.24
N ALA A 130 22.89 -30.66 5.03
CA ALA A 130 22.69 -29.74 6.15
C ALA A 130 22.22 -28.36 5.68
N ALA A 131 22.79 -27.83 4.59
CA ALA A 131 22.39 -26.56 3.99
C ALA A 131 20.94 -26.63 3.47
N GLN A 132 20.55 -27.73 2.83
CA GLN A 132 19.19 -27.93 2.34
C GLN A 132 18.16 -27.99 3.48
N LEU A 133 18.50 -28.65 4.60
CA LEU A 133 17.66 -28.69 5.79
C LEU A 133 17.53 -27.31 6.47
N GLN A 134 18.62 -26.54 6.53
CA GLN A 134 18.58 -25.17 7.04
C GLN A 134 17.72 -24.25 6.17
N GLN A 135 17.83 -24.35 4.84
CA GLN A 135 17.01 -23.57 3.91
C GLN A 135 15.53 -23.93 4.05
N MET A 136 15.21 -25.23 4.18
CA MET A 136 13.85 -25.70 4.45
C MET A 136 13.31 -25.16 5.78
N SER A 137 14.14 -25.09 6.83
CA SER A 137 13.76 -24.49 8.12
C SER A 137 13.49 -22.99 8.00
N LYS A 138 14.33 -22.23 7.27
CA LYS A 138 14.13 -20.79 7.01
C LYS A 138 12.85 -20.49 6.23
N MET A 139 12.43 -21.39 5.34
CA MET A 139 11.17 -21.28 4.59
C MET A 139 9.93 -21.73 5.37
N GLY A 140 10.03 -21.99 6.68
CA GLY A 140 8.90 -22.40 7.53
C GLY A 140 8.66 -23.92 7.59
N GLY A 141 9.68 -24.72 7.28
CA GLY A 141 9.61 -26.19 7.30
C GLY A 141 8.69 -26.76 6.22
N MET A 142 8.26 -28.02 6.38
CA MET A 142 7.33 -28.67 5.44
C MET A 142 6.00 -27.89 5.31
N GLY A 143 5.54 -27.23 6.38
CA GLY A 143 4.32 -26.42 6.35
C GLY A 143 4.41 -25.18 5.47
N GLY A 144 5.58 -24.55 5.39
CA GLY A 144 5.84 -23.40 4.51
C GLY A 144 5.92 -23.79 3.04
N ILE A 145 6.59 -24.91 2.73
CA ILE A 145 6.64 -25.47 1.36
C ILE A 145 5.23 -25.88 0.89
N MET A 146 4.42 -26.49 1.76
CA MET A 146 3.03 -26.86 1.45
C MET A 146 2.16 -25.62 1.19
N GLY A 147 2.44 -24.50 1.85
CA GLY A 147 1.75 -23.22 1.64
C GLY A 147 2.09 -22.52 0.32
N MET A 148 3.25 -22.82 -0.28
CA MET A 148 3.67 -22.28 -1.57
C MET A 148 3.28 -23.18 -2.75
N MET A 149 2.75 -24.38 -2.51
CA MET A 149 2.36 -25.32 -3.55
C MET A 149 0.99 -24.92 -4.15
N PRO A 150 0.92 -24.59 -5.46
CA PRO A 150 -0.33 -24.16 -6.09
C PRO A 150 -1.42 -25.23 -5.94
N GLY A 151 -2.55 -24.86 -5.35
CA GLY A 151 -3.71 -25.75 -5.19
C GLY A 151 -3.89 -26.41 -3.82
N MET A 152 -2.89 -26.40 -2.91
CA MET A 152 -3.04 -26.97 -1.56
C MET A 152 -3.50 -25.97 -0.48
N GLY A 153 -3.47 -24.66 -0.74
CA GLY A 153 -4.07 -23.66 0.15
C GLY A 153 -5.58 -23.86 0.36
N ARG A 154 -6.28 -24.49 -0.59
CA ARG A 154 -7.73 -24.76 -0.50
C ARG A 154 -8.13 -25.92 0.42
N MET A 155 -7.18 -26.74 0.91
CA MET A 155 -7.50 -27.83 1.85
C MET A 155 -7.33 -27.44 3.32
N LYS A 156 -6.61 -26.36 3.64
CA LYS A 156 -6.39 -25.94 5.04
C LYS A 156 -7.61 -25.29 5.68
N ASP A 157 -8.56 -24.78 4.88
CA ASP A 157 -9.80 -24.19 5.37
C ASP A 157 -10.96 -25.21 5.52
N GLN A 158 -10.71 -26.51 5.29
CA GLN A 158 -11.72 -27.58 5.39
C GLN A 158 -11.39 -28.66 6.45
N LEU A 159 -10.40 -28.42 7.31
CA LEU A 159 -10.18 -29.16 8.56
C LEU A 159 -10.35 -28.20 9.74
#